data_AF-A0A0A7KL92-F1
#
_entry.id   AF-A0A0A7KL92-F1
#
_cell.length_a   1.000
_cell.length_b   1.000
_cell.length_c   1.000
_cell.angle_alpha   90.00
_cell.angle_beta   90.00
_cell.angle_gamma   90.00
#
_symmetry.space_group_name_H-M   'P 1'
#
loop_
_entity.id
_entity.type
_entity.pdbx_description
1 polymer ?
#
loop_
_entity_poly.entity_id
_entity_poly.type
_entity_poly.pdbx_seq_one_letter_code
_entity_poly.pdbx_strand_id
1 'polypeptide(L)' 'MKIVSRIVVALGLVALVASLLLLGKDVIDINQLHAVANANRSTSFPTPLNNVLITYVLAVVGGLLLGLGITLPRRRAQA' A
#
# COMPACT_ATOMS: atom_id res chain seq x y z
N MET A 1 14.42 21.70 -11.75
CA MET A 1 14.09 20.64 -10.76
C MET A 1 12.75 20.82 -10.04
N LYS A 2 12.27 22.04 -9.75
CA LYS A 2 11.00 22.25 -9.01
C LYS A 2 9.75 21.69 -9.70
N ILE A 3 9.64 21.80 -11.02
CA ILE A 3 8.48 21.30 -11.77
C ILE A 3 8.41 19.76 -11.75
N VAL A 4 9.55 19.08 -11.97
CA VAL A 4 9.64 17.62 -11.96
C VAL A 4 9.32 17.07 -10.57
N SER A 5 9.84 17.70 -9.52
CA SER A 5 9.52 17.33 -8.13
C SER A 5 8.02 17.44 -7.84
N ARG A 6 7.34 18.51 -8.30
CA ARG A 6 5.89 18.66 -8.13
C ARG A 6 5.10 17.59 -8.89
N ILE A 7 5.51 17.25 -10.11
CA ILE A 7 4.87 16.19 -10.90
C ILE A 7 5.01 14.84 -10.20
N VAL A 8 6.21 14.49 -9.71
CA VAL A 8 6.44 13.22 -9.00
C VAL A 8 5.58 13.15 -7.72
N VAL A 9 5.49 14.24 -6.96
CA VAL A 9 4.64 14.29 -5.77
C VAL A 9 3.16 14.12 -6.14
N ALA A 10 2.69 14.80 -7.19
CA ALA A 10 1.31 14.66 -7.65
C ALA A 10 0.99 13.22 -8.09
N LEU A 11 1.89 12.58 -8.85
CA LEU A 11 1.73 11.19 -9.27
C LEU A 11 1.73 10.23 -8.07
N GLY A 12 2.62 10.44 -7.09
CA GLY A 12 2.63 9.66 -5.86
C GLY A 12 1.32 9.79 -5.07
N LEU A 13 0.74 10.99 -5.01
CA LEU A 13 -0.54 11.22 -4.36
C LEU A 13 -1.69 10.52 -5.09
N VAL A 14 -1.74 10.61 -6.42
CA VAL A 14 -2.73 9.92 -7.25
C VAL A 14 -2.63 8.40 -7.06
N ALA A 15 -1.40 7.86 -7.10
CA ALA A 15 -1.16 6.44 -6.88
C ALA A 15 -1.62 5.98 -5.49
N LEU A 16 -1.36 6.78 -4.44
CA LEU A 16 -1.79 6.48 -3.07
C LEU A 16 -3.32 6.47 -2.92
N VAL A 17 -4.01 7.44 -3.53
CA VAL A 17 -5.48 7.49 -3.51
C VAL A 17 -6.06 6.30 -4.27
N ALA A 18 -5.54 6.00 -5.46
CA ALA A 18 -5.98 4.86 -6.25
C ALA A 18 -5.75 3.53 -5.50
N SER A 19 -4.61 3.37 -4.83
CA SER A 19 -4.31 2.15 -4.06
C SER A 19 -5.24 1.98 -2.86
N LEU A 20 -5.66 3.07 -2.20
CA LEU A 20 -6.64 3.00 -1.10
C LEU A 20 -8.02 2.55 -1.58
N LEU A 21 -8.47 3.05 -2.73
CA LEU A 21 -9.74 2.63 -3.34
C LEU A 21 -9.70 1.15 -3.72
N LEU A 22 -8.60 0.70 -4.33
CA LEU A 22 -8.39 -0.71 -4.67
C LEU A 22 -8.32 -1.59 -3.43
N LEU A 23 -7.62 -1.17 -2.38
CA LEU A 23 -7.59 -1.92 -1.12
C LEU A 23 -9.00 -2.10 -0.53
N GLY A 24 -9.83 -1.06 -0.54
CA GLY A 24 -11.21 -1.15 -0.08
C GLY A 24 -12.02 -2.19 -0.86
N LYS A 25 -11.84 -2.23 -2.19
CA LYS A 25 -12.44 -3.25 -3.04
C LYS A 25 -11.91 -4.65 -2.71
N ASP A 26 -10.60 -4.81 -2.55
CA ASP A 26 -9.97 -6.09 -2.24
C ASP A 26 -10.47 -6.65 -0.90
N VAL A 27 -10.69 -5.81 0.11
CA VAL A 27 -11.29 -6.22 1.39
C VAL A 27 -12.68 -6.84 1.17
N ILE A 28 -13.52 -6.23 0.33
CA ILE A 28 -14.86 -6.73 0.03
C ILE A 28 -14.76 -8.05 -0.73
N ASP A 29 -13.95 -8.10 -1.78
CA ASP A 29 -13.79 -9.28 -2.63
C ASP A 29 -13.23 -10.47 -1.84
N ILE A 30 -12.24 -10.25 -0.98
CA ILE A 30 -11.67 -11.29 -0.11
C ILE A 30 -12.75 -11.86 0.82
N ASN A 31 -13.56 -11.01 1.45
CA ASN A 31 -14.62 -11.46 2.35
C ASN A 31 -15.70 -12.25 1.61
N GLN A 32 -16.08 -11.82 0.41
CA GLN A 32 -17.06 -12.55 -0.41
C GLN A 32 -16.53 -13.90 -0.87
N LEU A 33 -15.30 -13.95 -1.41
CA LEU A 33 -14.65 -15.19 -1.83
C LEU A 33 -14.44 -16.15 -0.66
N HIS A 34 -14.09 -15.62 0.51
CA HIS A 34 -13.92 -16.40 1.73
C HIS A 34 -15.25 -17.03 2.19
N ALA A 35 -16.34 -16.25 2.17
CA ALA A 35 -17.68 -16.76 2.49
C ALA A 35 -18.13 -17.85 1.50
N VAL A 36 -17.96 -17.63 0.19
CA VAL A 36 -18.30 -18.62 -0.84
C VAL A 36 -17.48 -19.90 -0.69
N ALA A 37 -16.17 -19.78 -0.45
CA ALA A 37 -15.30 -20.93 -0.28
C ALA A 37 -15.58 -21.73 0.99
N ASN A 38 -15.98 -21.06 2.09
CA ASN A 38 -16.43 -21.73 3.30
C ASN A 38 -17.81 -22.38 3.13
N ALA A 39 -18.71 -21.79 2.34
CA ALA A 39 -20.01 -22.38 2.05
C ALA A 39 -19.89 -23.65 1.17
N ASN A 40 -18.94 -23.67 0.25
CA ASN A 40 -18.68 -24.81 -0.64
C ASN A 40 -17.86 -25.93 0.02
N ARG A 41 -17.36 -25.72 1.24
CA ARG A 41 -16.59 -26.72 1.99
C ARG A 41 -17.32 -27.10 3.26
N SER A 42 -17.13 -28.34 3.72
CA SER A 42 -17.65 -28.79 5.01
C SER A 42 -16.85 -28.26 6.21
N THR A 43 -15.82 -27.43 5.98
CA THR A 43 -14.92 -26.90 7.01
C THR A 43 -14.56 -25.45 6.73
N SER A 44 -14.49 -24.65 7.80
CA SER A 44 -14.07 -23.26 7.77
C SER A 44 -12.54 -23.13 7.79
N PHE A 45 -11.99 -22.23 6.99
CA PHE A 45 -10.55 -21.92 6.95
C PHE A 45 -10.29 -20.43 7.23
N PRO A 46 -9.09 -20.03 7.66
CA PRO A 46 -8.80 -18.64 7.98
C PRO A 46 -8.80 -17.73 6.75
N THR A 47 -9.24 -16.48 6.93
CA THR A 47 -9.22 -15.45 5.88
C THR A 47 -7.80 -14.86 5.72
N PRO A 48 -7.35 -14.58 4.48
CA PRO A 48 -6.05 -13.93 4.26
C PRO A 48 -6.07 -12.41 4.54
N LEU A 49 -7.22 -11.83 4.89
CA LEU A 49 -7.43 -10.39 4.99
C LEU A 49 -6.39 -9.66 5.86
N ASN A 50 -6.09 -10.19 7.04
CA ASN A 50 -5.13 -9.55 7.95
C ASN A 50 -3.73 -9.45 7.33
N ASN A 51 -3.28 -10.50 6.64
CA ASN A 51 -1.97 -10.50 5.99
C ASN A 51 -1.94 -9.46 4.87
N VAL A 52 -3.01 -9.35 4.08
CA VAL A 52 -3.14 -8.34 3.02
C VAL A 52 -3.07 -6.92 3.59
N LEU A 53 -3.79 -6.63 4.67
CA LEU A 53 -3.77 -5.33 5.33
C LEU A 53 -2.38 -4.99 5.90
N ILE A 54 -1.71 -5.95 6.56
CA ILE A 54 -0.36 -5.76 7.09
C ILE A 54 0.62 -5.48 5.95
N THR A 55 0.62 -6.28 4.88
CA THR A 55 1.49 -6.08 3.72
C THR A 55 1.25 -4.71 3.08
N TYR A 56 0.00 -4.28 2.96
CA TYR A 56 -0.33 -2.96 2.43
C TYR A 56 0.25 -1.84 3.30
N VAL A 57 0.04 -1.88 4.62
CA VAL A 57 0.58 -0.88 5.55
C VAL A 57 2.11 -0.84 5.46
N LEU A 58 2.78 -1.99 5.46
CA LEU A 58 4.23 -2.07 5.31
C LEU A 58 4.71 -1.49 3.98
N ALA A 59 3.99 -1.75 2.88
CA ALA A 59 4.33 -1.20 1.58
C ALA A 59 4.16 0.33 1.51
N VAL A 60 3.08 0.88 2.06
CA VAL A 60 2.85 2.33 2.11
C VAL A 60 3.89 3.02 2.98
N VAL A 61 4.14 2.51 4.18
CA VAL A 61 5.15 3.05 5.10
C VAL A 61 6.55 2.94 4.49
N GLY A 62 6.90 1.76 3.95
CA GLY A 62 8.18 1.55 3.29
C GLY A 62 8.39 2.47 2.10
N GLY A 63 7.39 2.63 1.23
CA GLY A 63 7.42 3.56 0.10
C GLY A 63 7.63 5.01 0.53
N LEU A 64 6.93 5.45 1.58
CA LEU A 64 7.10 6.78 2.17
C LEU A 64 8.52 6.98 2.71
N LEU A 65 9.04 6.03 3.49
CA LEU A 65 10.39 6.09 4.06
C LEU A 65 11.47 6.10 2.98
N LEU A 66 11.32 5.30 1.93
CA LEU A 66 12.22 5.31 0.78
C LEU A 66 12.21 6.66 0.06
N GLY A 67 11.02 7.25 -0.15
CA GLY A 67 10.89 8.59 -0.73
C GLY A 67 11.57 9.67 0.11
N LEU A 68 11.42 9.64 1.43
CA LEU A 68 12.10 10.55 2.36
C LEU A 68 13.62 10.35 2.34
N GLY A 69 14.09 9.10 2.34
CA GLY A 69 15.51 8.77 2.27
C GLY A 69 16.21 9.28 1.00
N ILE A 70 15.53 9.22 -0.15
CA ILE A 70 16.05 9.74 -1.43
C ILE A 70 16.11 11.27 -1.45
N THR A 71 15.20 11.95 -0.75
CA THR A 71 15.07 13.42 -0.80
C THR A 71 15.88 14.16 0.26
N LEU A 72 16.38 13.47 1.29
CA LEU A 72 17.23 14.07 2.31
C LEU A 72 18.55 14.59 1.68
N PRO A 73 18.88 15.89 1.83
CA PRO A 73 20.13 16.42 1.33
C PRO A 73 21.28 15.71 2.06
N ARG A 74 22.21 15.10 1.31
CA ARG A 74 23.48 14.63 1.86
C ARG A 74 24.12 15.81 2.58
N ARG A 75 24.12 15.81 3.91
CA ARG A 75 24.97 16.72 4.69
C ARG A 75 26.39 16.43 4.22
N ARG A 76 26.95 17.32 3.40
CA ARG A 76 28.40 17.37 3.21
C ARG A 76 28.92 17.64 4.62
N ALA A 77 29.53 16.62 5.22
CA ALA A 77 30.38 16.82 6.39
C ALA A 77 31.38 17.89 5.96
N GLN A 78 31.18 19.11 6.44
CA GLN A 78 32.16 20.17 6.34
C GLN A 78 33.26 19.74 7.31
N ALA A 79 34.32 19.16 6.73
CA ALA A 79 35.63 19.02 7.35
C ALA A 79 36.56 19.99 6.61
#